data_AF-A0A952GWC4-F1
#
_entry.id   AF-A0A952GWC4-F1
#
_cell.length_a   1.000
_cell.length_b   1.000
_cell.length_c   1.000
_cell.angle_alpha   90.00
_cell.angle_beta   90.00
_cell.angle_gamma   90.00
#
_symmetry.space_group_name_H-M   'P 1'
#
loop_
_entity.id
_entity.type
_entity.pdbx_description
1 polymer ?
#
loop_
_entity_poly.entity_id
_entity_poly.type
_entity_poly.pdbx_seq_one_letter_code
_entity_poly.pdbx_strand_id
1 'polypeptide(L)'
;PDPGRATIRRLNRVEYANAVRDLLALDVDVSRELPQDNSGYGFDNIADVLSVSPTLMERYVAVAGKIGRVATGLTSSRAFTTSYDVPKDGSVMNSGRPAYNERASDDLPLGSRGGGAFRYYARYDAVYEIGGYLNANTNNETDRLKEDRVSVRVPLKAGAHMIGMSFRRELAPDESVQTLRNNLDMVPLPIDAPVALPLDVLVDGRRVQQIGVPSFRMSPRYAQRNFPRDVLQIEVTGPFSPAGVGNTAAHARIFLCKPTREADEAACAQRVVATLARHAYRRPVNAADLAPLMRIYATERSGSDFEHGVEAAVEAILVSPHFLFLVEQDPAGSAPGSVHRISDLELASRLSFFLWSSIPDE
;
A
#
# COMPACT_ATOMS: atom_id res chain seq x y z
N PRO A 1 -10.53 -16.16 36.09
CA PRO A 1 -9.83 -16.46 34.81
C PRO A 1 -8.33 -16.29 35.01
N ASP A 2 -7.58 -17.39 34.90
CA ASP A 2 -6.11 -17.41 34.95
C ASP A 2 -5.61 -17.19 33.51
N PRO A 3 -5.12 -16.01 33.13
CA PRO A 3 -4.86 -15.67 31.73
C PRO A 3 -3.67 -16.43 31.11
N GLY A 4 -3.02 -17.34 31.86
CA GLY A 4 -1.91 -18.14 31.34
C GLY A 4 -0.64 -17.31 31.11
N ARG A 5 0.41 -17.97 30.61
CA ARG A 5 1.72 -17.34 30.37
C ARG A 5 1.69 -16.43 29.15
N ALA A 6 2.40 -15.31 29.21
CA ALA A 6 2.69 -14.50 28.03
C ALA A 6 3.60 -15.32 27.10
N THR A 7 3.05 -15.73 25.98
CA THR A 7 3.76 -16.50 24.95
C THR A 7 4.39 -15.53 23.95
N ILE A 8 5.59 -15.87 23.46
CA ILE A 8 6.25 -15.09 22.41
C ILE A 8 5.35 -15.08 21.18
N ARG A 9 4.91 -13.90 20.77
CA ARG A 9 3.95 -13.75 19.67
C ARG A 9 4.60 -13.02 18.51
N ARG A 10 4.63 -13.63 17.32
CA ARG A 10 5.03 -12.96 16.08
C ARG A 10 3.93 -11.99 15.62
N LEU A 11 4.32 -10.86 15.05
CA LEU A 11 3.43 -9.97 14.31
C LEU A 11 2.83 -10.69 13.10
N ASN A 12 1.51 -10.59 12.93
CA ASN A 12 0.87 -11.02 11.69
C ASN A 12 1.23 -10.03 10.55
N ARG A 13 0.90 -10.35 9.30
CA ARG A 13 1.27 -9.54 8.13
C ARG A 13 0.65 -8.12 8.14
N VAL A 14 -0.52 -7.95 8.76
CA VAL A 14 -1.20 -6.65 8.86
C VAL A 14 -0.53 -5.80 9.93
N GLU A 15 -0.26 -6.39 11.09
CA GLU A 15 0.48 -5.76 12.19
C GLU A 15 1.89 -5.36 11.77
N TYR A 16 2.59 -6.21 11.01
CA TYR A 16 3.90 -5.87 10.44
C TYR A 16 3.79 -4.66 9.50
N ALA A 17 2.83 -4.65 8.57
CA ALA A 17 2.65 -3.54 7.64
C ALA A 17 2.31 -2.22 8.36
N ASN A 18 1.43 -2.27 9.37
CA ASN A 18 1.07 -1.11 10.19
C ASN A 18 2.25 -0.62 11.03
N ALA A 19 2.99 -1.54 11.67
CA ALA A 19 4.18 -1.22 12.45
C ALA A 19 5.26 -0.56 11.59
N VAL A 20 5.47 -1.03 10.36
CA VAL A 20 6.38 -0.40 9.39
C VAL A 20 5.90 1.00 9.02
N ARG A 21 4.60 1.15 8.71
CA ARG A 21 4.00 2.45 8.38
C ARG A 21 4.21 3.45 9.50
N ASP A 22 3.99 3.05 10.75
CA ASP A 22 4.07 3.96 11.89
C ASP A 22 5.52 4.23 12.31
N LEU A 23 6.41 3.24 12.21
CA LEU A 23 7.85 3.39 12.47
C LEU A 23 8.51 4.33 11.47
N LEU A 24 8.20 4.16 10.18
CA LEU A 24 8.90 4.84 9.09
C LEU A 24 8.07 5.94 8.43
N ALA A 25 6.83 6.21 8.85
CA ALA A 25 5.91 7.11 8.13
C ALA A 25 5.79 6.77 6.63
N LEU A 26 5.78 5.47 6.30
CA LEU A 26 5.78 4.96 4.93
C LEU A 26 4.42 4.32 4.58
N ASP A 27 3.65 4.98 3.72
CA ASP A 27 2.34 4.47 3.27
C ASP A 27 2.49 3.58 2.02
N VAL A 28 3.00 2.37 2.24
CA VAL A 28 3.14 1.31 1.23
C VAL A 28 2.53 0.03 1.77
N ASP A 29 1.53 -0.53 1.08
CA ASP A 29 0.96 -1.82 1.46
C ASP A 29 1.89 -2.97 1.08
N VAL A 30 2.59 -3.50 2.09
CA VAL A 30 3.47 -4.68 1.98
C VAL A 30 2.80 -5.97 2.46
N SER A 31 1.56 -5.90 2.96
CA SER A 31 0.89 -7.04 3.58
C SER A 31 0.67 -8.21 2.60
N ARG A 32 0.42 -7.88 1.34
CA ARG A 32 0.24 -8.86 0.24
C ARG A 32 1.55 -9.50 -0.21
N GLU A 33 2.68 -8.92 0.18
CA GLU A 33 3.99 -9.47 -0.14
C GLU A 33 4.42 -10.52 0.87
N LEU A 34 3.85 -10.55 2.07
CA LEU A 34 4.10 -11.60 3.05
C LEU A 34 3.13 -12.79 2.86
N PRO A 35 3.54 -14.03 3.21
CA PRO A 35 2.64 -15.18 3.20
C PRO A 35 1.42 -14.94 4.09
N GLN A 36 0.30 -15.60 3.78
CA GLN A 36 -0.84 -15.59 4.69
C GLN A 36 -0.47 -16.30 5.99
N ASP A 37 -0.87 -15.73 7.12
CA ASP A 37 -0.63 -16.32 8.43
C ASP A 37 -1.62 -17.47 8.68
N ASN A 38 -1.16 -18.54 9.34
CA ASN A 38 -2.03 -19.66 9.71
C ASN A 38 -3.04 -19.20 10.77
N SER A 39 -4.34 -19.32 10.49
CA SER A 39 -5.41 -19.05 11.45
C SER A 39 -5.67 -20.27 12.34
N GLY A 40 -5.65 -20.09 13.66
CA GLY A 40 -6.13 -21.08 14.63
C GLY A 40 -7.39 -20.56 15.32
N TYR A 41 -8.45 -21.37 15.44
CA TYR A 41 -9.72 -20.99 16.10
C TYR A 41 -10.37 -19.68 15.60
N GLY A 42 -10.08 -19.26 14.36
CA GLY A 42 -10.61 -18.02 13.78
C GLY A 42 -9.81 -16.75 14.10
N PHE A 43 -8.66 -16.86 14.77
CA PHE A 43 -7.75 -15.75 15.06
C PHE A 43 -6.36 -16.01 14.48
N ASP A 44 -5.71 -14.97 13.94
CA ASP A 44 -4.37 -15.03 13.35
C ASP A 44 -3.26 -14.55 14.32
N ASN A 45 -3.60 -14.36 15.60
CA ASN A 45 -2.75 -13.79 16.64
C ASN A 45 -2.28 -14.79 17.72
N ILE A 46 -2.41 -16.10 17.48
CA ILE A 46 -2.11 -17.13 18.48
C ILE A 46 -0.62 -17.53 18.44
N ALA A 47 0.07 -17.37 19.57
CA ALA A 47 1.51 -17.59 19.71
C ALA A 47 1.97 -19.05 19.47
N ASP A 48 1.14 -20.05 19.77
CA ASP A 48 1.49 -21.49 19.65
C ASP A 48 1.52 -22.02 18.20
N VAL A 49 1.18 -21.19 17.19
CA VAL A 49 1.04 -21.63 15.78
C VAL A 49 2.10 -20.99 14.85
N LEU A 50 2.97 -20.12 15.36
CA LEU A 50 3.88 -19.31 14.54
C LEU A 50 5.33 -19.80 14.61
N SER A 51 5.62 -20.97 14.02
CA SER A 51 7.01 -21.37 13.74
C SER A 51 7.59 -20.56 12.57
N VAL A 52 8.80 -20.02 12.73
CA VAL A 52 9.49 -19.32 11.63
C VAL A 52 10.05 -20.36 10.68
N SER A 53 9.43 -20.53 9.51
CA SER A 53 10.06 -21.30 8.43
C SER A 53 11.19 -20.48 7.81
N PRO A 54 12.28 -21.13 7.32
CA PRO A 54 13.33 -20.43 6.59
C PRO A 54 12.79 -19.59 5.42
N THR A 55 11.79 -20.12 4.70
CA THR A 55 11.10 -19.42 3.60
C THR A 55 10.38 -18.15 4.03
N LEU A 56 9.78 -18.14 5.23
CA LEU A 56 9.14 -16.95 5.78
C LEU A 56 10.20 -15.90 6.13
N MET A 57 11.33 -16.31 6.69
CA MET A 57 12.44 -15.41 7.02
C MET A 57 13.05 -14.77 5.77
N GLU A 58 13.30 -15.57 4.73
CA GLU A 58 13.75 -15.06 3.42
C GLU A 58 12.79 -14.02 2.86
N ARG A 59 11.47 -14.24 3.04
CA ARG A 59 10.47 -13.29 2.58
C ARG A 59 10.46 -12.00 3.40
N TYR A 60 10.66 -12.07 4.71
CA TYR A 60 10.84 -10.89 5.55
C TYR A 60 12.06 -10.07 5.14
N VAL A 61 13.21 -10.71 4.88
CA VAL A 61 14.43 -10.03 4.40
C VAL A 61 14.15 -9.33 3.06
N ALA A 62 13.54 -10.02 2.11
CA ALA A 62 13.22 -9.42 0.80
C ALA A 62 12.27 -8.21 0.92
N VAL A 63 11.24 -8.30 1.77
CA VAL A 63 10.28 -7.22 2.02
C VAL A 63 10.92 -6.07 2.79
N ALA A 64 11.73 -6.36 3.82
CA ALA A 64 12.44 -5.37 4.61
C ALA A 64 13.44 -4.58 3.76
N GLY A 65 14.23 -5.23 2.90
CA GLY A 65 15.11 -4.50 1.98
C GLY A 65 14.34 -3.67 0.95
N LYS A 66 13.16 -4.13 0.49
CA LYS A 66 12.29 -3.30 -0.37
C LYS A 66 11.82 -2.06 0.38
N ILE A 67 11.36 -2.21 1.62
CA ILE A 67 10.93 -1.11 2.49
C ILE A 67 12.09 -0.15 2.74
N GLY A 68 13.27 -0.67 3.09
CA GLY A 68 14.50 0.09 3.31
C GLY A 68 14.79 1.00 2.13
N ARG A 69 14.94 0.44 0.93
CA ARG A 69 15.18 1.23 -0.30
C ARG A 69 14.10 2.26 -0.59
N VAL A 70 12.82 1.94 -0.39
CA VAL A 70 11.73 2.91 -0.63
C VAL A 70 11.78 4.05 0.39
N ALA A 71 12.03 3.75 1.65
CA ALA A 71 12.05 4.73 2.73
C ALA A 71 13.29 5.63 2.67
N THR A 72 14.45 5.11 2.24
CA THR A 72 15.69 5.88 2.08
C THR A 72 15.85 6.53 0.71
N GLY A 73 14.97 6.23 -0.26
CA GLY A 73 15.04 6.78 -1.61
C GLY A 73 16.03 6.06 -2.54
N LEU A 74 16.60 4.93 -2.13
CA LEU A 74 17.56 4.11 -2.91
C LEU A 74 16.90 3.18 -3.93
N THR A 75 15.64 3.45 -4.31
CA THR A 75 14.96 2.63 -5.32
C THR A 75 15.52 2.84 -6.73
N SER A 76 15.11 2.01 -7.70
CA SER A 76 15.44 2.28 -9.09
C SER A 76 14.60 3.42 -9.66
N SER A 77 15.25 4.32 -10.39
CA SER A 77 14.60 5.38 -11.18
C SER A 77 14.01 4.88 -12.51
N ARG A 78 14.11 3.57 -12.80
CA ARG A 78 13.48 2.97 -13.99
C ARG A 78 11.96 3.01 -13.86
N ALA A 79 11.31 3.37 -14.96
CA ALA A 79 9.85 3.38 -15.02
C ALA A 79 9.29 1.95 -14.83
N PHE A 80 8.25 1.86 -14.01
CA PHE A 80 7.48 0.64 -13.77
C PHE A 80 5.99 0.98 -13.76
N THR A 81 5.14 -0.02 -13.98
CA THR A 81 3.68 0.13 -13.90
C THR A 81 3.16 -0.50 -12.63
N THR A 82 2.32 0.24 -11.91
CA THR A 82 1.49 -0.29 -10.82
C THR A 82 0.06 -0.33 -11.31
N SER A 83 -0.57 -1.51 -11.23
CA SER A 83 -1.95 -1.70 -11.65
C SER A 83 -2.85 -1.93 -10.44
N TYR A 84 -4.01 -1.31 -10.46
CA TYR A 84 -5.08 -1.46 -9.47
C TYR A 84 -6.34 -1.87 -10.20
N ASP A 85 -6.77 -3.12 -9.98
CA ASP A 85 -8.07 -3.58 -10.47
C ASP A 85 -9.18 -2.98 -9.61
N VAL A 86 -10.12 -2.30 -10.26
CA VAL A 86 -11.26 -1.70 -9.59
C VAL A 86 -12.16 -2.84 -9.11
N PRO A 87 -12.41 -2.97 -7.79
CA PRO A 87 -13.28 -4.00 -7.26
C PRO A 87 -14.67 -3.88 -7.87
N LYS A 88 -15.24 -5.00 -8.28
CA LYS A 88 -16.63 -5.09 -8.73
C LYS A 88 -17.38 -6.02 -7.81
N ASP A 89 -18.52 -5.57 -7.32
CA ASP A 89 -19.47 -6.43 -6.61
C ASP A 89 -20.11 -7.40 -7.61
N GLY A 90 -19.44 -8.56 -7.76
CA GLY A 90 -19.95 -9.80 -8.34
C GLY A 90 -20.61 -9.70 -9.73
N SER A 91 -19.86 -10.05 -10.78
CA SER A 91 -20.43 -10.89 -11.85
C SER A 91 -20.13 -12.36 -11.53
N VAL A 92 -20.85 -12.91 -10.54
CA VAL A 92 -21.02 -14.37 -10.48
C VAL A 92 -22.27 -14.65 -11.32
N MET A 93 -22.09 -15.27 -12.47
CA MET A 93 -23.16 -15.73 -13.37
C MET A 93 -24.03 -14.63 -14.02
N ASN A 94 -23.45 -13.51 -14.48
CA ASN A 94 -24.19 -12.47 -15.23
C ASN A 94 -25.44 -11.90 -14.52
N SER A 95 -25.54 -12.03 -13.19
CA SER A 95 -26.78 -11.76 -12.44
C SER A 95 -26.61 -10.81 -11.24
N GLY A 96 -25.38 -10.42 -10.90
CA GLY A 96 -25.16 -9.43 -9.84
C GLY A 96 -25.48 -8.03 -10.34
N ARG A 97 -26.05 -7.18 -9.48
CA ARG A 97 -26.18 -5.74 -9.74
C ARG A 97 -24.77 -5.19 -9.86
N PRO A 98 -24.34 -4.80 -11.06
CA PRO A 98 -23.03 -4.23 -11.18
C PRO A 98 -23.03 -2.82 -10.58
N ALA A 99 -22.08 -2.54 -9.69
CA ALA A 99 -21.91 -1.24 -9.04
C ALA A 99 -21.44 -0.12 -10.02
N TYR A 100 -21.81 -0.17 -11.31
CA TYR A 100 -21.41 0.79 -12.35
C TYR A 100 -21.87 2.22 -12.09
N ASN A 101 -22.95 2.39 -11.31
CA ASN A 101 -23.60 3.69 -11.08
C ASN A 101 -23.43 4.21 -9.64
N GLU A 102 -22.61 3.54 -8.83
CA GLU A 102 -22.37 3.92 -7.45
C GLU A 102 -20.95 4.45 -7.25
N ARG A 103 -20.80 5.25 -6.19
CA ARG A 103 -19.52 5.75 -5.74
C ARG A 103 -18.75 4.59 -5.12
N ALA A 104 -17.65 4.19 -5.74
CA ALA A 104 -16.90 2.99 -5.35
C ALA A 104 -16.08 3.14 -4.06
N SER A 105 -15.73 4.37 -3.66
CA SER A 105 -14.97 4.63 -2.43
C SER A 105 -15.28 6.02 -1.88
N ASP A 106 -15.12 6.18 -0.56
CA ASP A 106 -15.14 7.47 0.12
C ASP A 106 -14.01 8.42 -0.32
N ASP A 107 -12.97 7.89 -0.97
CA ASP A 107 -11.88 8.69 -1.53
C ASP A 107 -12.27 9.41 -2.85
N LEU A 108 -13.38 9.02 -3.46
CA LEU A 108 -13.91 9.66 -4.67
C LEU A 108 -14.92 10.76 -4.32
N PRO A 109 -15.13 11.78 -5.18
CA PRO A 109 -16.17 12.78 -4.98
C PRO A 109 -17.58 12.15 -4.89
N LEU A 110 -18.50 12.78 -4.14
CA LEU A 110 -19.88 12.28 -3.94
C LEU A 110 -20.64 12.05 -5.26
N GLY A 111 -20.39 12.88 -6.26
CA GLY A 111 -21.00 12.77 -7.59
C GLY A 111 -20.25 11.84 -8.55
N SER A 112 -19.45 10.89 -8.05
CA SER A 112 -18.71 9.93 -8.88
C SER A 112 -19.47 8.61 -9.06
N ARG A 113 -19.18 7.91 -10.16
CA ARG A 113 -19.63 6.54 -10.43
C ARG A 113 -18.62 5.77 -11.28
N GLY A 114 -18.75 4.43 -11.30
CA GLY A 114 -18.11 3.57 -12.30
C GLY A 114 -16.59 3.74 -12.37
N GLY A 115 -15.96 3.90 -11.22
CA GLY A 115 -14.55 4.26 -11.08
C GLY A 115 -13.92 3.63 -9.84
N GLY A 116 -12.69 4.01 -9.55
CA GLY A 116 -11.99 3.56 -8.34
C GLY A 116 -10.96 4.58 -7.88
N ALA A 117 -10.49 4.41 -6.65
CA ALA A 117 -9.36 5.15 -6.11
C ALA A 117 -8.50 4.21 -5.26
N PHE A 118 -7.19 4.45 -5.25
CA PHE A 118 -6.24 3.66 -4.47
C PHE A 118 -5.04 4.50 -4.03
N ARG A 119 -4.39 4.07 -2.95
CA ARG A 119 -3.13 4.64 -2.47
C ARG A 119 -1.99 4.24 -3.39
N TYR A 120 -1.22 5.22 -3.85
CA TYR A 120 -0.02 5.03 -4.66
C TYR A 120 1.15 5.77 -4.02
N TYR A 121 2.30 5.11 -3.91
CA TYR A 121 3.52 5.74 -3.41
C TYR A 121 4.46 6.11 -4.59
N ALA A 122 4.54 7.40 -4.89
CA ALA A 122 5.46 7.94 -5.87
C ALA A 122 6.88 7.94 -5.30
N ARG A 123 7.79 7.19 -5.93
CA ARG A 123 9.18 7.05 -5.47
C ARG A 123 10.05 8.28 -5.73
N TYR A 124 9.65 9.15 -6.66
CA TYR A 124 10.41 10.32 -7.09
C TYR A 124 9.49 11.50 -7.38
N ASP A 125 10.02 12.71 -7.24
CA ASP A 125 9.48 13.90 -7.89
C ASP A 125 9.64 13.71 -9.40
N ALA A 126 8.55 13.39 -10.10
CA ALA A 126 8.60 13.02 -11.51
C ALA A 126 7.25 13.20 -12.21
N VAL A 127 7.25 13.00 -13.52
CA VAL A 127 6.01 12.87 -14.29
C VAL A 127 5.58 11.41 -14.29
N TYR A 128 4.31 11.15 -14.01
CA TYR A 128 3.71 9.83 -14.03
C TYR A 128 2.58 9.79 -15.06
N GLU A 129 2.43 8.69 -15.77
CA GLU A 129 1.28 8.44 -16.63
C GLU A 129 0.22 7.68 -15.82
N ILE A 130 -0.90 8.34 -15.55
CA ILE A 130 -2.08 7.73 -14.95
C ILE A 130 -2.97 7.28 -16.10
N GLY A 131 -3.08 5.98 -16.28
CA GLY A 131 -3.94 5.35 -17.27
C GLY A 131 -5.08 4.59 -16.62
N GLY A 132 -6.07 4.24 -17.42
CA GLY A 132 -6.97 3.17 -17.04
C GLY A 132 -7.68 2.55 -18.22
N TYR A 133 -8.01 1.28 -18.03
CA TYR A 133 -8.78 0.49 -18.98
C TYR A 133 -10.25 0.64 -18.65
N LEU A 134 -11.02 1.02 -19.65
CA LEU A 134 -12.46 1.12 -19.56
C LEU A 134 -13.12 -0.18 -20.05
N ASN A 135 -14.36 -0.46 -19.64
CA ASN A 135 -15.09 -1.59 -20.21
C ASN A 135 -15.34 -1.42 -21.71
N ALA A 136 -15.65 -2.50 -22.41
CA ALA A 136 -15.99 -2.45 -23.84
C ALA A 136 -17.50 -2.24 -24.09
N ASN A 137 -18.29 -1.84 -23.08
CA ASN A 137 -19.77 -1.87 -23.10
C ASN A 137 -20.34 -3.24 -23.52
N THR A 138 -19.66 -4.31 -23.09
CA THR A 138 -20.08 -5.70 -23.32
C THR A 138 -20.15 -6.42 -21.98
N ASN A 139 -20.74 -7.61 -21.95
CA ASN A 139 -20.70 -8.47 -20.77
C ASN A 139 -19.30 -9.02 -20.45
N ASN A 140 -18.33 -8.90 -21.37
CA ASN A 140 -16.95 -9.24 -21.08
C ASN A 140 -16.20 -8.05 -20.47
N GLU A 141 -15.76 -8.20 -19.23
CA GLU A 141 -15.06 -7.19 -18.45
C GLU A 141 -13.61 -7.60 -18.08
N THR A 142 -13.15 -8.71 -18.66
CA THR A 142 -11.81 -9.23 -18.42
C THR A 142 -10.78 -8.70 -19.42
N ASP A 143 -11.20 -8.33 -20.63
CA ASP A 143 -10.28 -7.89 -21.67
C ASP A 143 -9.71 -6.50 -21.36
N ARG A 144 -8.40 -6.34 -21.56
CA ARG A 144 -7.68 -5.07 -21.45
C ARG A 144 -7.25 -4.63 -22.85
N LEU A 145 -8.22 -4.13 -23.62
CA LEU A 145 -7.99 -3.71 -25.01
C LEU A 145 -7.23 -2.38 -25.03
N LYS A 146 -6.24 -2.25 -25.92
CA LYS A 146 -5.43 -1.04 -26.04
C LYS A 146 -6.30 0.16 -26.44
N GLU A 147 -7.35 -0.09 -27.21
CA GLU A 147 -8.33 0.89 -27.69
C GLU A 147 -9.23 1.42 -26.55
N ASP A 148 -9.35 0.66 -25.46
CA ASP A 148 -10.07 1.02 -24.22
C ASP A 148 -9.22 1.70 -23.17
N ARG A 149 -7.91 1.81 -23.43
CA ARG A 149 -7.00 2.49 -22.51
C ARG A 149 -7.00 3.98 -22.79
N VAL A 150 -7.24 4.76 -21.75
CA VAL A 150 -7.05 6.22 -21.74
C VAL A 150 -6.00 6.58 -20.71
N SER A 151 -5.20 7.61 -20.96
CA SER A 151 -4.18 8.04 -20.02
C SER A 151 -3.88 9.54 -20.10
N VAL A 152 -3.32 10.05 -18.99
CA VAL A 152 -2.83 11.42 -18.85
C VAL A 152 -1.49 11.40 -18.14
N ARG A 153 -0.60 12.33 -18.50
CA ARG A 153 0.64 12.57 -17.75
C ARG A 153 0.41 13.63 -16.67
N VAL A 154 0.74 13.30 -15.43
CA VAL A 154 0.55 14.15 -14.25
C VAL A 154 1.88 14.25 -13.49
N PRO A 155 2.39 15.45 -13.18
CA PRO A 155 3.53 15.60 -12.28
C PRO A 155 3.10 15.24 -10.86
N LEU A 156 3.83 14.31 -10.22
CA LEU A 156 3.63 13.95 -8.82
C LEU A 156 4.89 14.28 -8.01
N LYS A 157 4.68 14.59 -6.73
CA LYS A 157 5.77 14.68 -5.76
C LYS A 157 6.09 13.28 -5.23
N ALA A 158 7.29 13.07 -4.73
CA ALA A 158 7.61 11.83 -4.04
C ALA A 158 6.77 11.72 -2.76
N GLY A 159 6.26 10.53 -2.47
CA GLY A 159 5.42 10.25 -1.31
C GLY A 159 4.08 9.59 -1.66
N ALA A 160 3.21 9.52 -0.66
CA ALA A 160 1.89 8.91 -0.78
C ALA A 160 0.91 9.86 -1.49
N HIS A 161 0.17 9.31 -2.45
CA HIS A 161 -0.89 9.98 -3.19
C HIS A 161 -2.12 9.09 -3.29
N MET A 162 -3.30 9.70 -3.25
CA MET A 162 -4.55 9.03 -3.61
C MET A 162 -4.82 9.22 -5.10
N ILE A 163 -4.72 8.15 -5.88
CA ILE A 163 -4.97 8.19 -7.32
C ILE A 163 -6.36 7.65 -7.60
N GLY A 164 -7.18 8.44 -8.30
CA GLY A 164 -8.54 8.07 -8.64
C GLY A 164 -8.86 8.28 -10.12
N MET A 165 -9.78 7.47 -10.63
CA MET A 165 -10.36 7.67 -11.95
C MET A 165 -11.84 7.29 -11.91
N SER A 166 -12.72 8.21 -12.28
CA SER A 166 -14.16 7.99 -12.17
C SER A 166 -14.98 8.79 -13.17
N PHE A 167 -16.14 8.25 -13.55
CA PHE A 167 -17.16 8.99 -14.26
C PHE A 167 -17.97 9.84 -13.30
N ARG A 168 -18.66 10.86 -13.83
CA ARG A 168 -19.66 11.59 -13.04
C ARG A 168 -21.00 10.87 -13.06
N ARG A 169 -21.66 10.88 -11.91
CA ARG A 169 -23.02 10.43 -11.74
C ARG A 169 -23.95 11.52 -12.26
N GLU A 170 -24.78 11.17 -13.24
CA GLU A 170 -25.92 12.00 -13.61
C GLU A 170 -27.03 11.75 -12.57
N LEU A 171 -27.45 12.83 -11.92
CA LEU A 171 -28.52 12.79 -10.91
C LEU A 171 -29.90 12.98 -11.54
N ALA A 172 -29.96 13.50 -12.77
CA ALA A 172 -31.20 13.63 -13.52
C ALA A 172 -31.56 12.27 -14.16
N PRO A 173 -32.84 11.84 -14.12
CA PRO A 173 -33.30 10.70 -14.88
C PRO A 173 -33.13 10.94 -16.38
N ASP A 174 -32.60 9.97 -17.12
CA ASP A 174 -32.66 9.99 -18.58
C ASP A 174 -34.11 9.70 -19.02
N GLU A 175 -34.83 10.73 -19.45
CA GLU A 175 -36.20 10.61 -19.95
C GLU A 175 -36.26 10.13 -21.42
N SER A 176 -35.11 9.84 -22.05
CA SER A 176 -35.07 9.32 -23.40
C SER A 176 -35.53 7.85 -23.45
N VAL A 177 -36.62 7.60 -24.17
CA VAL A 177 -37.08 6.24 -24.46
C VAL A 177 -36.30 5.72 -25.66
N GLN A 178 -35.43 4.73 -25.44
CA GLN A 178 -34.73 4.07 -26.54
C GLN A 178 -35.72 3.32 -27.43
N THR A 179 -35.70 3.60 -28.74
CA THR A 179 -36.34 2.74 -29.73
C THR A 179 -35.51 1.47 -29.91
N LEU A 180 -35.80 0.46 -29.10
CA LEU A 180 -35.22 -0.88 -29.25
C LEU A 180 -35.85 -1.58 -30.47
N ARG A 181 -35.08 -2.41 -31.18
CA ARG A 181 -35.69 -3.39 -32.09
C ARG A 181 -36.52 -4.35 -31.24
N ASN A 182 -37.85 -4.28 -31.37
CA ASN A 182 -38.77 -5.13 -30.62
C ASN A 182 -38.89 -6.51 -31.29
N ASN A 183 -37.79 -7.26 -31.36
CA ASN A 183 -37.80 -8.65 -31.75
C ASN A 183 -36.88 -9.49 -30.83
N LEU A 184 -37.30 -10.73 -30.58
CA LEU A 184 -36.68 -11.62 -29.60
C LEU A 184 -35.31 -12.18 -30.04
N ASP A 185 -34.90 -11.90 -31.28
CA ASP A 185 -33.77 -12.58 -31.94
C ASP A 185 -32.49 -11.74 -32.02
N MET A 186 -32.48 -10.48 -31.58
CA MET A 186 -31.30 -9.59 -31.74
C MET A 186 -30.92 -8.83 -30.47
N VAL A 187 -29.61 -8.77 -30.20
CA VAL A 187 -29.03 -7.86 -29.21
C VAL A 187 -29.19 -6.43 -29.74
N PRO A 188 -29.86 -5.51 -29.01
CA PRO A 188 -30.04 -4.14 -29.46
C PRO A 188 -28.70 -3.40 -29.50
N LEU A 189 -28.24 -3.09 -30.71
CA LEU A 189 -27.05 -2.28 -30.95
C LEU A 189 -27.41 -0.78 -30.99
N PRO A 190 -26.57 0.12 -30.45
CA PRO A 190 -26.75 1.55 -30.63
C PRO A 190 -26.66 1.93 -32.11
N ILE A 191 -27.64 2.71 -32.57
CA ILE A 191 -27.66 3.32 -33.91
C ILE A 191 -27.18 4.78 -33.90
N ASP A 192 -27.29 5.44 -32.76
CA ASP A 192 -26.83 6.82 -32.59
C ASP A 192 -25.30 6.89 -32.58
N ALA A 193 -24.75 8.08 -32.79
CA ALA A 193 -23.33 8.31 -32.57
C ALA A 193 -23.01 8.34 -31.05
N PRO A 194 -21.81 7.89 -30.62
CA PRO A 194 -21.43 7.96 -29.21
C PRO A 194 -21.26 9.41 -28.75
N VAL A 195 -21.71 9.69 -27.53
CA VAL A 195 -21.57 10.99 -26.87
C VAL A 195 -20.31 10.99 -26.02
N ALA A 196 -19.60 12.12 -25.93
CA ALA A 196 -18.44 12.24 -25.07
C ALA A 196 -18.85 12.32 -23.58
N LEU A 197 -18.46 11.32 -22.80
CA LEU A 197 -18.59 11.28 -21.35
C LEU A 197 -17.35 11.88 -20.68
N PRO A 198 -17.50 12.67 -19.60
CA PRO A 198 -16.37 13.15 -18.81
C PRO A 198 -15.85 12.04 -17.89
N LEU A 199 -14.59 11.67 -18.08
CA LEU A 199 -13.82 10.84 -17.17
C LEU A 199 -12.85 11.73 -16.38
N ASP A 200 -13.05 11.81 -15.07
CA ASP A 200 -12.23 12.61 -14.18
C ASP A 200 -11.04 11.78 -13.67
N VAL A 201 -9.82 12.31 -13.81
CA VAL A 201 -8.61 11.79 -13.17
C VAL A 201 -8.32 12.63 -11.95
N LEU A 202 -8.16 11.97 -10.81
CA LEU A 202 -8.05 12.58 -9.50
C LEU A 202 -6.70 12.23 -8.86
N VAL A 203 -6.11 13.23 -8.20
CA VAL A 203 -4.94 13.08 -7.33
C VAL A 203 -5.27 13.81 -6.03
N ASP A 204 -5.16 13.11 -4.90
CA ASP A 204 -5.41 13.64 -3.55
C ASP A 204 -6.79 14.32 -3.43
N GLY A 205 -7.82 13.67 -3.98
CA GLY A 205 -9.20 14.15 -3.98
C GLY A 205 -9.48 15.33 -4.93
N ARG A 206 -8.47 15.84 -5.64
CA ARG A 206 -8.61 16.94 -6.60
C ARG A 206 -8.59 16.42 -8.03
N ARG A 207 -9.51 16.91 -8.87
CA ARG A 207 -9.48 16.62 -10.30
C ARG A 207 -8.30 17.34 -10.95
N VAL A 208 -7.35 16.58 -11.48
CA VAL A 208 -6.18 17.10 -12.18
C VAL A 208 -6.38 17.15 -13.69
N GLN A 209 -7.20 16.25 -14.24
CA GLN A 209 -7.53 16.19 -15.66
C GLN A 209 -8.96 15.69 -15.85
N GLN A 210 -9.59 16.12 -16.95
CA GLN A 210 -10.80 15.51 -17.48
C GLN A 210 -10.50 15.00 -18.90
N ILE A 211 -10.89 13.76 -19.19
CA ILE A 211 -10.75 13.11 -20.50
C ILE A 211 -12.16 12.91 -21.06
N GLY A 212 -12.38 13.31 -22.32
CA GLY A 212 -13.60 12.97 -23.04
C GLY A 212 -13.51 11.56 -23.60
N VAL A 213 -14.38 10.66 -23.16
CA VAL A 213 -14.40 9.26 -23.61
C VAL A 213 -15.75 8.93 -24.24
N PRO A 214 -15.80 8.15 -25.31
CA PRO A 214 -17.08 7.84 -25.96
C PRO A 214 -17.98 7.03 -25.03
N SER A 215 -19.29 7.32 -25.04
CA SER A 215 -20.31 6.64 -24.24
C SER A 215 -20.42 5.15 -24.55
N PHE A 216 -20.07 4.77 -25.77
CA PHE A 216 -19.82 3.40 -26.16
C PHE A 216 -18.83 3.35 -27.32
N ARG A 217 -18.16 2.21 -27.51
CA ARG A 217 -17.39 1.94 -28.72
C ARG A 217 -17.88 0.64 -29.34
N MET A 218 -18.09 0.63 -30.65
CA MET A 218 -18.36 -0.61 -31.36
C MET A 218 -17.15 -1.54 -31.28
N SER A 219 -17.34 -2.69 -30.62
CA SER A 219 -16.36 -3.76 -30.50
C SER A 219 -16.75 -4.91 -31.43
N PRO A 220 -15.80 -5.71 -31.93
CA PRO A 220 -16.09 -6.99 -32.59
C PRO A 220 -16.97 -7.94 -31.74
N ARG A 221 -17.07 -7.68 -30.42
CA ARG A 221 -17.87 -8.47 -29.46
C ARG A 221 -19.27 -7.91 -29.15
N TYR A 222 -19.78 -6.98 -29.97
CA TYR A 222 -21.06 -6.27 -29.80
C TYR A 222 -21.09 -5.33 -28.59
N ALA A 223 -21.27 -4.03 -28.84
CA ALA A 223 -21.41 -3.02 -27.78
C ALA A 223 -22.87 -2.62 -27.60
N GLN A 224 -23.30 -2.36 -26.36
CA GLN A 224 -24.67 -1.93 -26.07
C GLN A 224 -24.68 -0.56 -25.40
N ARG A 225 -25.63 0.29 -25.82
CA ARG A 225 -25.86 1.60 -25.19
C ARG A 225 -26.17 1.49 -23.70
N ASN A 226 -26.76 0.37 -23.27
CA ASN A 226 -27.28 0.17 -21.91
C ASN A 226 -26.24 -0.28 -20.88
N PHE A 227 -25.01 -0.60 -21.30
CA PHE A 227 -23.91 -0.81 -20.37
C PHE A 227 -23.20 0.52 -20.14
N PRO A 228 -23.31 1.13 -18.94
CA PRO A 228 -22.57 2.36 -18.66
C PRO A 228 -21.06 2.12 -18.80
N ARG A 229 -20.35 3.14 -19.28
CA ARG A 229 -18.88 3.13 -19.20
C ARG A 229 -18.46 3.14 -17.73
N ASP A 230 -17.50 2.28 -17.41
CA ASP A 230 -16.83 2.22 -16.13
C ASP A 230 -15.33 1.94 -16.30
N VAL A 231 -14.57 2.13 -15.23
CA VAL A 231 -13.14 1.84 -15.14
C VAL A 231 -12.95 0.43 -14.61
N LEU A 232 -12.23 -0.40 -15.35
CA LEU A 232 -11.88 -1.77 -14.97
C LEU A 232 -10.60 -1.83 -14.15
N GLN A 233 -9.61 -1.03 -14.55
CA GLN A 233 -8.28 -1.03 -13.96
C GLN A 233 -7.66 0.35 -14.11
N ILE A 234 -6.98 0.81 -13.07
CA ILE A 234 -6.17 2.03 -13.08
C ILE A 234 -4.71 1.61 -13.08
N GLU A 235 -3.90 2.24 -13.91
CA GLU A 235 -2.46 2.04 -13.99
C GLU A 235 -1.74 3.35 -13.69
N VAL A 236 -0.66 3.27 -12.93
CA VAL A 236 0.28 4.38 -12.77
C VAL A 236 1.64 3.91 -13.26
N THR A 237 2.12 4.51 -14.35
CA THR A 237 3.40 4.21 -14.97
C THR A 237 4.37 5.36 -14.76
N GLY A 238 5.56 5.07 -14.26
CA GLY A 238 6.62 6.05 -14.02
C GLY A 238 7.66 5.52 -13.04
N PRO A 239 8.61 6.34 -12.58
CA PRO A 239 8.75 7.77 -12.87
C PRO A 239 9.26 8.04 -14.30
N PHE A 240 8.76 9.09 -14.95
CA PHE A 240 9.34 9.67 -16.16
C PHE A 240 10.05 10.98 -15.83
N SER A 241 11.28 11.14 -16.33
CA SER A 241 12.12 12.33 -16.07
C SER A 241 12.24 12.67 -14.57
N PRO A 242 12.77 11.75 -13.74
CA PRO A 242 12.85 11.95 -12.30
C PRO A 242 13.77 13.13 -11.95
N ALA A 243 13.28 14.05 -11.12
CA ALA A 243 14.00 15.22 -10.63
C ALA A 243 14.74 14.96 -9.30
N GLY A 244 14.28 13.97 -8.51
CA GLY A 244 14.91 13.58 -7.24
C GLY A 244 13.99 12.73 -6.36
N VAL A 245 14.52 12.20 -5.25
CA VAL A 245 13.76 11.36 -4.28
C VAL A 245 12.76 12.15 -3.41
N GLY A 246 12.75 13.48 -3.55
CA GLY A 246 11.88 14.38 -2.80
C GLY A 246 12.16 14.40 -1.29
N ASN A 247 11.40 15.19 -0.53
CA ASN A 247 11.42 15.18 0.93
C ASN A 247 10.18 14.43 1.45
N THR A 248 10.23 13.10 1.42
CA THR A 248 9.12 12.26 1.88
C THR A 248 9.06 12.22 3.40
N ALA A 249 7.87 11.95 3.96
CA ALA A 249 7.71 11.77 5.41
C ALA A 249 8.63 10.65 5.94
N ALA A 250 8.83 9.59 5.16
CA ALA A 250 9.71 8.50 5.52
C ALA A 250 11.19 8.88 5.53
N HIS A 251 11.64 9.58 4.50
CA HIS A 251 13.00 10.10 4.45
C HIS A 251 13.28 11.04 5.63
N ALA A 252 12.34 11.94 5.95
CA ALA A 252 12.45 12.83 7.10
C ALA A 252 12.43 12.09 8.46
N ARG A 253 11.68 10.99 8.55
CA ARG A 253 11.62 10.13 9.76
C ARG A 253 12.93 9.39 10.00
N ILE A 254 13.58 8.90 8.95
CA ILE A 254 14.86 8.17 9.03
C ILE A 254 16.03 9.14 9.21
N PHE A 255 16.18 10.12 8.32
CA PHE A 255 17.35 10.99 8.28
C PHE A 255 17.20 12.20 9.23
N LEU A 256 17.24 11.93 10.53
CA LEU A 256 17.16 12.94 11.59
C LEU A 256 18.31 13.96 11.55
N CYS A 257 19.43 13.60 10.94
CA CYS A 257 20.59 14.43 10.70
C CYS A 257 21.13 14.14 9.31
N LYS A 258 21.79 15.14 8.71
CA LYS A 258 22.49 15.00 7.43
C LYS A 258 23.96 15.38 7.63
N PRO A 259 24.88 14.40 7.67
CA PRO A 259 26.29 14.70 7.84
C PRO A 259 26.82 15.46 6.63
N THR A 260 27.68 16.46 6.86
CA THR A 260 28.38 17.21 5.79
C THR A 260 29.83 16.78 5.63
N ARG A 261 30.36 16.06 6.61
CA ARG A 261 31.71 15.49 6.63
C ARG A 261 31.61 14.01 6.98
N GLU A 262 32.46 13.20 6.36
CA GLU A 262 32.53 11.76 6.61
C GLU A 262 32.75 11.42 8.09
N ALA A 263 33.55 12.22 8.80
CA ALA A 263 33.80 12.04 10.23
C ALA A 263 32.54 12.16 11.11
N ASP A 264 31.48 12.83 10.63
CA ASP A 264 30.22 13.01 11.37
C ASP A 264 29.20 11.90 11.07
N GLU A 265 29.44 11.08 10.04
CA GLU A 265 28.49 10.06 9.57
C GLU A 265 28.21 9.00 10.62
N ALA A 266 29.25 8.45 11.27
CA ALA A 266 29.09 7.38 12.26
C ALA A 266 28.23 7.83 13.45
N ALA A 267 28.45 9.05 13.95
CA ALA A 267 27.66 9.62 15.04
C ALA A 267 26.21 9.89 14.62
N CYS A 268 26.01 10.39 13.39
CA CYS A 268 24.67 10.60 12.86
C CYS A 268 23.92 9.27 12.66
N ALA A 269 24.55 8.27 12.04
CA ALA A 269 24.00 6.94 11.86
C ALA A 269 23.63 6.30 13.20
N GLN A 270 24.50 6.39 14.21
CA GLN A 270 24.19 5.88 15.55
C GLN A 270 22.94 6.54 16.16
N ARG A 271 22.74 7.85 15.95
CA ARG A 271 21.53 8.55 16.40
C ARG A 271 20.28 8.06 15.69
N VAL A 272 20.35 7.91 14.37
CA VAL A 272 19.25 7.38 13.55
C VAL A 272 18.88 5.96 13.98
N VAL A 273 19.87 5.07 14.03
CA VAL A 273 19.68 3.66 14.39
C VAL A 273 19.17 3.52 15.81
N ALA A 274 19.69 4.29 16.78
CA ALA A 274 19.21 4.24 18.16
C ALA A 274 17.76 4.70 18.30
N THR A 275 17.39 5.76 17.58
CA THR A 275 16.01 6.28 17.61
C THR A 275 15.04 5.28 17.01
N LEU A 276 15.35 4.76 15.82
CA LEU A 276 14.52 3.76 15.14
C LEU A 276 14.45 2.45 15.92
N ALA A 277 15.57 1.94 16.43
CA ALA A 277 15.60 0.69 17.19
C ALA A 277 14.84 0.80 18.52
N ARG A 278 14.92 1.93 19.23
CA ARG A 278 14.14 2.17 20.45
C ARG A 278 12.63 2.02 20.20
N HIS A 279 12.16 2.63 19.11
CA HIS A 279 10.74 2.64 18.75
C HIS A 279 10.31 1.28 18.19
N ALA A 280 11.12 0.70 17.30
CA ALA A 280 10.90 -0.61 16.69
C ALA A 280 10.86 -1.74 17.74
N TYR A 281 11.78 -1.73 18.70
CA TYR A 281 11.90 -2.77 19.73
C TYR A 281 10.98 -2.50 20.93
N ARG A 282 10.33 -1.33 20.97
CA ARG A 282 9.35 -0.93 21.99
C ARG A 282 9.94 -0.99 23.42
N ARG A 283 11.26 -0.75 23.51
CA ARG A 283 12.02 -0.76 24.76
C ARG A 283 13.26 0.14 24.66
N PRO A 284 13.85 0.54 25.79
CA PRO A 284 15.17 1.15 25.78
C PRO A 284 16.19 0.25 25.08
N VAL A 285 17.03 0.85 24.24
CA VAL A 285 18.14 0.18 23.55
C VAL A 285 19.45 0.46 24.25
N ASN A 286 20.30 -0.54 24.32
CA ASN A 286 21.63 -0.46 24.92
C ASN A 286 22.74 -0.70 23.86
N ALA A 287 24.00 -0.65 24.30
CA ALA A 287 25.13 -0.86 23.39
C ALA A 287 25.14 -2.24 22.72
N ALA A 288 24.64 -3.28 23.37
CA ALA A 288 24.55 -4.62 22.79
C ALA A 288 23.47 -4.71 21.69
N ASP A 289 22.41 -3.92 21.79
CA ASP A 289 21.39 -3.80 20.74
C ASP A 289 21.92 -3.05 19.51
N LEU A 290 22.72 -2.00 19.73
CA LEU A 290 23.21 -1.13 18.67
C LEU A 290 24.45 -1.67 17.95
N ALA A 291 25.32 -2.40 18.64
CA ALA A 291 26.59 -2.84 18.06
C ALA A 291 26.43 -3.73 16.79
N PRO A 292 25.48 -4.69 16.73
CA PRO A 292 25.23 -5.46 15.50
C PRO A 292 24.72 -4.58 14.35
N LEU A 293 23.77 -3.68 14.65
CA LEU A 293 23.18 -2.78 13.64
C LEU A 293 24.24 -1.82 13.06
N MET A 294 25.10 -1.26 13.92
CA MET A 294 26.18 -0.38 13.51
C MET A 294 27.28 -1.11 12.72
N ARG A 295 27.47 -2.41 12.94
CA ARG A 295 28.39 -3.23 12.12
C ARG A 295 27.84 -3.43 10.71
N ILE A 296 26.53 -3.67 10.58
CA ILE A 296 25.85 -3.78 9.28
C ILE A 296 25.96 -2.46 8.54
N TYR A 297 25.62 -1.34 9.20
CA TYR A 297 25.82 0.01 8.68
C TYR A 297 27.25 0.22 8.17
N ALA A 298 28.27 -0.08 8.99
CA ALA A 298 29.67 0.17 8.64
C ALA A 298 30.14 -0.68 7.45
N THR A 299 29.66 -1.93 7.37
CA THR A 299 29.97 -2.83 6.25
C THR A 299 29.44 -2.26 4.94
N GLU A 300 28.14 -1.92 4.89
CA GLU A 300 27.51 -1.41 3.67
C GLU A 300 28.00 0.00 3.32
N ARG A 301 28.23 0.86 4.32
CA ARG A 301 28.85 2.17 4.10
C ARG A 301 30.24 2.07 3.48
N SER A 302 31.03 1.06 3.85
CA SER A 302 32.37 0.88 3.28
C SER A 302 32.35 0.44 1.82
N GLY A 303 31.29 -0.29 1.41
CA GLY A 303 31.09 -0.72 0.02
C GLY A 303 30.36 0.30 -0.86
N SER A 304 29.61 1.21 -0.25
CA SER A 304 28.72 2.17 -0.93
C SER A 304 28.82 3.58 -0.32
N ASP A 305 27.72 4.11 0.23
CA ASP A 305 27.61 5.46 0.78
C ASP A 305 26.82 5.47 2.12
N PHE A 306 26.65 6.66 2.70
CA PHE A 306 25.95 6.86 3.97
C PHE A 306 24.52 6.33 3.93
N GLU A 307 23.78 6.66 2.88
CA GLU A 307 22.39 6.28 2.69
C GLU A 307 22.23 4.76 2.59
N HIS A 308 23.12 4.05 1.88
CA HIS A 308 23.11 2.57 1.80
C HIS A 308 23.44 1.93 3.16
N GLY A 309 24.39 2.51 3.91
CA GLY A 309 24.67 2.05 5.27
C GLY A 309 23.43 2.17 6.17
N VAL A 310 22.71 3.30 6.10
CA VAL A 310 21.48 3.53 6.89
C VAL A 310 20.37 2.58 6.44
N GLU A 311 20.20 2.38 5.12
CA GLU A 311 19.22 1.46 4.57
C GLU A 311 19.40 0.03 5.08
N ALA A 312 20.63 -0.47 5.08
CA ALA A 312 20.94 -1.79 5.60
C ALA A 312 20.68 -1.93 7.11
N ALA A 313 20.91 -0.86 7.88
CA ALA A 313 20.58 -0.85 9.30
C ALA A 313 19.05 -0.83 9.53
N VAL A 314 18.29 -0.10 8.70
CA VAL A 314 16.82 -0.13 8.72
C VAL A 314 16.31 -1.53 8.38
N GLU A 315 16.84 -2.16 7.32
CA GLU A 315 16.52 -3.54 6.96
C GLU A 315 16.76 -4.49 8.16
N ALA A 316 17.93 -4.38 8.80
CA ALA A 316 18.30 -5.19 9.96
C ALA A 316 17.34 -5.01 11.15
N ILE A 317 16.85 -3.78 11.39
CA ILE A 317 15.83 -3.51 12.42
C ILE A 317 14.53 -4.21 12.07
N LEU A 318 14.07 -4.13 10.81
CA LEU A 318 12.79 -4.68 10.36
C LEU A 318 12.75 -6.21 10.31
N VAL A 319 13.90 -6.88 10.31
CA VAL A 319 14.01 -8.35 10.36
C VAL A 319 14.43 -8.87 11.74
N SER A 320 14.67 -7.97 12.69
CA SER A 320 15.10 -8.33 14.04
C SER A 320 14.00 -9.10 14.78
N PRO A 321 14.34 -10.15 15.56
CA PRO A 321 13.38 -10.79 16.45
C PRO A 321 12.71 -9.81 17.42
N HIS A 322 13.41 -8.76 17.84
CA HIS A 322 12.85 -7.73 18.71
C HIS A 322 11.79 -6.86 18.02
N PHE A 323 11.80 -6.78 16.68
CA PHE A 323 10.76 -6.11 15.91
C PHE A 323 9.63 -7.07 15.56
N LEU A 324 9.96 -8.26 15.04
CA LEU A 324 9.02 -9.25 14.53
C LEU A 324 8.18 -9.93 15.62
N PHE A 325 8.65 -9.92 16.88
CA PHE A 325 7.96 -10.56 18.00
C PHE A 325 7.64 -9.57 19.12
N LEU A 326 6.47 -9.76 19.73
CA LEU A 326 6.16 -9.26 21.07
C LEU A 326 6.69 -10.29 22.06
N VAL A 327 7.62 -9.84 22.90
CA VAL A 327 8.18 -10.62 24.00
C VAL A 327 7.89 -9.87 25.28
N GLU A 328 7.07 -10.47 26.15
CA GLU A 328 6.92 -10.04 27.54
C GLU A 328 7.95 -10.83 28.36
N GLN A 329 8.79 -10.13 29.12
CA GLN A 329 9.85 -10.77 29.89
C GLN A 329 9.42 -10.98 31.33
N ASP A 330 9.47 -12.24 31.79
CA ASP A 330 9.35 -12.56 33.21
C ASP A 330 10.46 -11.81 33.98
N PRO A 331 10.14 -11.08 35.07
CA PRO A 331 11.15 -10.43 35.91
C PRO A 331 12.21 -11.44 36.38
N ALA A 332 13.46 -10.99 36.50
CA ALA A 332 14.56 -11.85 36.93
C ALA A 332 14.26 -12.49 38.30
N GLY A 333 14.31 -13.82 38.36
CA GLY A 333 14.01 -14.59 39.58
C GLY A 333 12.53 -14.96 39.78
N SER A 334 11.65 -14.65 38.82
CA SER A 334 10.25 -15.09 38.85
C SER A 334 10.16 -16.62 38.80
N ALA A 335 9.36 -17.19 39.72
CA ALA A 335 9.06 -18.62 39.69
C ALA A 335 8.21 -18.96 38.45
N PRO A 336 8.39 -20.11 37.80
CA PRO A 336 7.52 -20.55 36.71
C PRO A 336 6.05 -20.53 37.13
N GLY A 337 5.20 -19.84 36.36
CA GLY A 337 3.77 -19.69 36.66
C GLY A 337 3.40 -18.61 37.69
N SER A 338 4.38 -17.82 38.16
CA SER A 338 4.08 -16.69 39.06
C SER A 338 3.46 -15.51 38.31
N VAL A 339 2.39 -14.95 38.88
CA VAL A 339 1.78 -13.72 38.40
C VAL A 339 2.66 -12.55 38.80
N HIS A 340 3.06 -11.74 37.82
CA HIS A 340 3.87 -10.56 38.02
C HIS A 340 3.26 -9.36 37.29
N ARG A 341 3.64 -8.16 37.74
CA ARG A 341 3.23 -6.92 37.08
C ARG A 341 4.06 -6.76 35.80
N ILE A 342 3.38 -6.58 34.67
CA ILE A 342 4.01 -6.16 33.41
C ILE A 342 4.49 -4.72 33.50
N SER A 343 5.58 -4.41 32.80
CA SER A 343 6.08 -3.04 32.73
C SER A 343 5.11 -2.12 31.98
N ASP A 344 5.20 -0.82 32.21
CA ASP A 344 4.33 0.16 31.53
C ASP A 344 4.54 0.13 30.00
N LEU A 345 5.75 -0.19 29.53
CA LEU A 345 6.07 -0.36 28.10
C LEU A 345 5.47 -1.61 27.48
N GLU A 346 5.49 -2.73 28.21
CA GLU A 346 4.83 -3.97 27.76
C GLU A 346 3.32 -3.79 27.74
N LEU A 347 2.74 -3.13 28.76
CA LEU A 347 1.32 -2.79 28.78
C LEU A 347 0.92 -1.89 27.60
N ALA A 348 1.70 -0.82 27.34
CA ALA A 348 1.47 0.06 26.19
C ALA A 348 1.53 -0.70 24.86
N SER A 349 2.52 -1.59 24.70
CA SER A 349 2.64 -2.44 23.51
C SER A 349 1.43 -3.35 23.35
N ARG A 350 0.99 -4.03 24.41
CA ARG A 350 -0.20 -4.90 24.38
C ARG A 350 -1.46 -4.14 23.99
N LEU A 351 -1.69 -2.97 24.60
CA LEU A 351 -2.84 -2.14 24.30
C LEU A 351 -2.80 -1.62 22.86
N SER A 352 -1.63 -1.20 22.38
CA SER A 352 -1.48 -0.68 21.03
C SER A 352 -1.75 -1.74 19.96
N PHE A 353 -1.21 -2.94 20.10
CA PHE A 353 -1.50 -4.03 19.17
C PHE A 353 -2.95 -4.53 19.27
N PHE A 354 -3.57 -4.44 20.45
CA PHE A 354 -4.97 -4.79 20.63
C PHE A 354 -5.93 -3.77 20.01
N LEU A 355 -5.66 -2.47 20.16
CA LEU A 355 -6.57 -1.39 19.72
C LEU A 355 -6.29 -0.91 18.29
N TRP A 356 -5.02 -0.81 17.93
CA TRP A 356 -4.56 -0.17 16.69
C TRP A 356 -3.84 -1.14 15.74
N SER A 357 -3.56 -2.37 16.20
CA SER A 357 -2.78 -3.37 15.44
C SER A 357 -1.45 -2.81 14.96
N SER A 358 -0.78 -2.01 15.80
CA SER A 358 0.50 -1.37 15.49
C SER A 358 1.33 -1.07 16.75
N ILE A 359 2.56 -0.58 16.56
CA ILE A 359 3.45 -0.12 17.64
C ILE A 359 2.87 1.08 18.39
N PRO A 360 3.12 1.21 19.70
CA PRO A 360 2.71 2.39 20.47
C PRO A 360 3.40 3.65 19.96
N ASP A 361 2.77 4.80 20.21
CA ASP A 361 3.37 6.12 20.08
C ASP A 361 4.44 6.40 21.16
N GLU A 362 5.24 7.46 20.96
CA GLU A 362 6.37 7.82 21.85
C GLU A 362 5.97 8.33 23.23
#